data_AF-A0A523SWT6-F1
#
_entry.id   AF-A0A523SWT6-F1
#
_cell.length_a   1.000
_cell.length_b   1.000
_cell.length_c   1.000
_cell.angle_alpha   90.00
_cell.angle_beta   90.00
_cell.angle_gamma   90.00
#
_symmetry.space_group_name_H-M   'P 1'
#
loop_
_entity.id
_entity.type
_entity.pdbx_description
1 polymer ?
#
loop_
_entity_poly.entity_id
_entity_poly.type
_entity_poly.pdbx_seq_one_letter_code
_entity_poly.pdbx_strand_id
1 'polypeptide(L)'
;MAKTSTLEKHLRNQYLPIFQKMMGMSMAKAKRTFKDLFTKVTEEAGNEDTMNLPPDLGDMLLEKESTDKKVETVLAQKRAEGVRDQNIRWWWNMHDLERRMMSKVDEVFIYALFLRFTKEEGLSAAEANERIRKVRPMFGDPADSRYGRGNDRPLPDELRQRVNTYMTRRAQQDPEGLKRDAEACSSFNAFIRKEIKVGNV
;
A
#
# COMPACT_ATOMS: atom_id res chain seq x y z
N MET A 1 -11.55 -24.54 -0.68
CA MET A 1 -10.30 -25.06 -0.07
C MET A 1 -9.16 -25.20 -1.08
N ALA A 2 -9.32 -25.83 -2.25
CA ALA A 2 -8.22 -25.99 -3.23
C ALA A 2 -7.67 -24.66 -3.81
N LYS A 3 -8.55 -23.70 -4.17
CA LYS A 3 -8.13 -22.37 -4.68
C LYS A 3 -7.30 -21.57 -3.67
N THR A 4 -7.67 -21.62 -2.39
CA THR A 4 -6.96 -20.93 -1.30
C THR A 4 -5.56 -21.51 -1.08
N SER A 5 -5.39 -22.83 -1.22
CA SER A 5 -4.08 -23.49 -1.10
C SER A 5 -3.12 -23.09 -2.22
N THR A 6 -3.60 -22.95 -3.46
CA THR A 6 -2.80 -22.44 -4.59
C THR A 6 -2.40 -20.98 -4.38
N LEU A 7 -3.33 -20.16 -3.92
CA LEU A 7 -3.09 -18.74 -3.64
C LEU A 7 -2.12 -18.53 -2.47
N GLU A 8 -2.29 -19.27 -1.37
CA GLU A 8 -1.36 -19.24 -0.24
C GLU A 8 0.06 -19.58 -0.70
N LYS A 9 0.22 -20.64 -1.50
CA LYS A 9 1.52 -21.03 -2.04
C LYS A 9 2.12 -19.93 -2.92
N HIS A 10 1.33 -19.28 -3.76
CA HIS A 10 1.76 -18.15 -4.59
C HIS A 10 2.25 -16.99 -3.72
N LEU A 11 1.44 -16.54 -2.76
CA LEU A 11 1.78 -15.43 -1.86
C LEU A 11 2.99 -15.76 -0.99
N ARG A 12 3.10 -17.01 -0.53
CA ARG A 12 4.27 -17.47 0.22
C ARG A 12 5.55 -17.34 -0.59
N ASN A 13 5.53 -17.77 -1.85
CA ASN A 13 6.69 -17.66 -2.74
C ASN A 13 7.06 -16.21 -3.04
N GLN A 14 6.07 -15.31 -3.09
CA GLN A 14 6.29 -13.88 -3.29
C GLN A 14 6.87 -13.19 -2.05
N TYR A 15 6.31 -13.43 -0.85
CA TYR A 15 6.64 -12.64 0.34
C TYR A 15 7.81 -13.17 1.17
N LEU A 16 8.10 -14.48 1.15
CA LEU A 16 9.26 -15.00 1.89
C LEU A 16 10.59 -14.34 1.46
N PRO A 17 10.90 -14.20 0.15
CA PRO A 17 12.10 -13.49 -0.27
C PRO A 17 12.15 -12.04 0.19
N ILE A 18 11.00 -11.36 0.24
CA ILE A 18 10.90 -9.97 0.70
C ILE A 18 11.28 -9.89 2.19
N PHE A 19 10.71 -10.74 3.04
CA PHE A 19 11.04 -10.78 4.47
C PHE A 19 12.53 -11.07 4.72
N GLN A 20 13.13 -11.96 3.93
CA GLN A 20 14.55 -12.27 4.09
C GLN A 20 15.45 -11.14 3.60
N LYS A 21 15.24 -10.67 2.36
CA LYS A 21 16.16 -9.71 1.70
C LYS A 21 16.00 -8.29 2.23
N MET A 22 14.77 -7.86 2.47
CA MET A 22 14.48 -6.47 2.82
C MET A 22 14.40 -6.24 4.32
N MET A 23 14.04 -7.27 5.11
CA MET A 23 13.91 -7.16 6.57
C MET A 23 14.96 -7.97 7.34
N GLY A 24 15.91 -8.61 6.65
CA GLY A 24 16.98 -9.39 7.27
C GLY A 24 16.50 -10.58 8.11
N MET A 25 15.26 -11.06 7.90
CA MET A 25 14.73 -12.16 8.69
C MET A 25 15.39 -13.49 8.32
N SER A 26 15.64 -14.33 9.33
CA SER A 26 15.98 -15.73 9.08
C SER A 26 14.82 -16.43 8.36
N MET A 27 15.11 -17.49 7.58
CA MET A 27 14.07 -18.26 6.89
C MET A 27 12.98 -18.78 7.84
N ALA A 28 13.37 -19.20 9.05
CA ALA A 28 12.42 -19.66 10.06
C ALA A 28 11.48 -18.53 10.54
N LYS A 29 12.04 -17.32 10.79
CA LYS A 29 11.26 -16.14 11.18
C LYS A 29 10.37 -15.65 10.04
N ALA A 30 10.87 -15.64 8.80
CA ALA A 30 10.10 -15.28 7.61
C ALA A 30 8.90 -16.21 7.40
N LYS A 31 9.09 -17.53 7.52
CA LYS A 31 8.00 -18.52 7.43
C LYS A 31 6.94 -18.33 8.51
N ARG A 32 7.35 -18.08 9.75
CA ARG A 32 6.43 -17.80 10.87
C ARG A 32 5.64 -16.52 10.62
N THR A 33 6.34 -15.43 10.30
CA THR A 33 5.73 -14.13 10.00
C THR A 33 4.72 -14.24 8.86
N PHE A 34 5.07 -14.93 7.76
CA PHE A 34 4.14 -15.18 6.68
C PHE A 34 2.88 -15.91 7.16
N LYS A 35 3.03 -17.00 7.91
CA LYS A 35 1.90 -17.80 8.40
C LYS A 35 0.98 -16.95 9.29
N ASP A 36 1.55 -16.20 10.22
CA ASP A 36 0.79 -15.36 11.16
C ASP A 36 0.00 -14.28 10.40
N LEU A 37 0.63 -13.62 9.43
CA LEU A 37 -0.05 -12.64 8.57
C LEU A 37 -1.13 -13.28 7.71
N PHE A 38 -0.84 -14.41 7.08
CA PHE A 38 -1.78 -15.09 6.19
C PHE A 38 -3.03 -15.58 6.94
N THR A 39 -2.84 -16.15 8.14
CA THR A 39 -3.94 -16.51 9.03
C THR A 39 -4.78 -15.29 9.36
N LYS A 40 -4.15 -14.19 9.78
CA LYS A 40 -4.86 -12.95 10.13
C LYS A 40 -5.69 -12.40 8.98
N VAL A 41 -5.12 -12.29 7.77
CA VAL A 41 -5.88 -11.76 6.62
C VAL A 41 -7.00 -12.70 6.17
N THR A 42 -6.86 -14.00 6.40
CA THR A 42 -7.91 -14.99 6.11
C THR A 42 -9.07 -14.87 7.10
N GLU A 43 -8.76 -14.68 8.39
CA GLU A 43 -9.77 -14.43 9.43
C GLU A 43 -10.52 -13.12 9.17
N GLU A 44 -9.80 -12.03 8.89
CA GLU A 44 -10.40 -10.73 8.56
C GLU A 44 -11.32 -10.82 7.33
N ALA A 45 -10.86 -11.45 6.25
CA ALA A 45 -11.67 -11.63 5.03
C ALA A 45 -12.88 -12.54 5.25
N GLY A 46 -12.78 -13.54 6.14
CA GLY A 46 -13.91 -14.38 6.55
C GLY A 46 -14.96 -13.61 7.36
N ASN A 47 -14.51 -12.76 8.29
CA ASN A 47 -15.40 -11.94 9.11
C ASN A 47 -16.13 -10.86 8.31
N GLU A 48 -15.51 -10.34 7.26
CA GLU A 48 -16.08 -9.31 6.38
C GLU A 48 -16.81 -9.88 5.15
N ASP A 49 -16.87 -11.22 5.01
CA ASP A 49 -17.44 -11.93 3.86
C ASP A 49 -16.86 -11.49 2.49
N THR A 50 -15.56 -11.16 2.46
CA THR A 50 -14.85 -10.70 1.25
C THR A 50 -14.05 -11.80 0.56
N MET A 51 -14.09 -13.03 1.09
CA MET A 51 -13.33 -14.18 0.58
C MET A 51 -13.71 -14.60 -0.84
N ASN A 52 -14.96 -14.33 -1.25
CA ASN A 52 -15.50 -14.79 -2.54
C ASN A 52 -15.89 -13.63 -3.46
N LEU A 53 -15.23 -12.48 -3.31
CA LEU A 53 -15.45 -11.36 -4.22
C LEU A 53 -15.15 -11.76 -5.68
N PRO A 54 -15.90 -11.20 -6.66
CA PRO A 54 -15.67 -11.48 -8.07
C PRO A 54 -14.23 -11.12 -8.51
N PRO A 55 -13.58 -11.92 -9.37
CA PRO A 55 -12.23 -11.65 -9.85
C PRO A 55 -12.14 -10.45 -10.80
N ASP A 56 -13.28 -9.98 -11.30
CA ASP A 56 -13.47 -8.84 -12.20
C ASP A 56 -14.18 -7.66 -11.48
N LEU A 57 -14.12 -7.63 -10.15
CA LEU A 57 -14.80 -6.61 -9.34
C LEU A 57 -14.46 -5.18 -9.78
N GLY A 58 -13.22 -4.90 -10.19
CA GLY A 58 -12.82 -3.61 -10.71
C GLY A 58 -13.55 -3.21 -11.99
N ASP A 59 -13.76 -4.16 -12.91
CA ASP A 59 -14.55 -3.93 -14.13
C ASP A 59 -16.03 -3.71 -13.79
N MET A 60 -16.57 -4.54 -12.89
CA MET A 60 -17.95 -4.37 -12.40
C MET A 60 -18.18 -3.01 -11.72
N LEU A 61 -17.20 -2.52 -10.95
CA LEU A 61 -17.28 -1.18 -10.31
C LEU A 61 -17.29 -0.08 -11.38
N LEU A 62 -16.47 -0.19 -12.42
CA LEU A 62 -16.43 0.79 -13.50
C LEU A 62 -17.73 0.80 -14.33
N GLU A 63 -18.30 -0.37 -14.62
CA GLU A 63 -19.60 -0.47 -15.31
C GLU A 63 -20.74 0.16 -14.50
N LYS A 64 -20.76 -0.12 -13.18
CA LYS A 64 -21.76 0.41 -12.26
C LYS A 64 -21.64 1.90 -11.99
N GLU A 65 -20.52 2.54 -12.34
CA GLU A 65 -20.31 3.96 -12.09
C GLU A 65 -21.43 4.85 -12.68
N SER A 66 -21.95 4.47 -13.85
CA SER A 66 -23.02 5.23 -14.54
C SER A 66 -24.42 4.99 -13.95
N THR A 67 -24.60 3.97 -13.11
CA THR A 67 -25.91 3.49 -12.67
C THR A 67 -26.07 3.40 -11.14
N ASP A 68 -24.97 3.39 -10.39
CA ASP A 68 -24.95 3.34 -8.93
C ASP A 68 -24.26 4.59 -8.36
N LYS A 69 -25.06 5.46 -7.72
CA LYS A 69 -24.60 6.74 -7.17
C LYS A 69 -23.54 6.58 -6.08
N LYS A 70 -23.56 5.47 -5.33
CA LYS A 70 -22.55 5.21 -4.29
C LYS A 70 -21.21 4.89 -4.95
N VAL A 71 -21.23 4.04 -5.98
CA VAL A 71 -20.03 3.71 -6.75
C VAL A 71 -19.47 4.96 -7.43
N GLU A 72 -20.32 5.76 -8.09
CA GLU A 72 -19.93 7.04 -8.68
C GLU A 72 -19.23 7.96 -7.66
N THR A 73 -19.82 8.10 -6.48
CA THR A 73 -19.27 8.97 -5.43
C THR A 73 -17.90 8.49 -4.95
N VAL A 74 -17.75 7.19 -4.70
CA VAL A 74 -16.49 6.59 -4.24
C VAL A 74 -15.41 6.74 -5.33
N LEU A 75 -15.74 6.42 -6.59
CA LEU A 75 -14.77 6.52 -7.68
C LEU A 75 -14.39 7.97 -7.99
N ALA A 76 -15.32 8.92 -7.89
CA ALA A 76 -15.03 10.35 -8.02
C ALA A 76 -14.02 10.83 -6.96
N GLN A 77 -14.15 10.39 -5.71
CA GLN A 77 -13.18 10.70 -4.65
C GLN A 77 -11.80 10.13 -4.97
N LYS A 78 -11.73 8.90 -5.48
CA LYS A 78 -10.47 8.26 -5.88
C LYS A 78 -9.84 8.99 -7.08
N ARG A 79 -10.63 9.40 -8.06
CA ARG A 79 -10.17 10.15 -9.24
C ARG A 79 -9.66 11.54 -8.88
N ALA A 80 -10.21 12.19 -7.85
CA ALA A 80 -9.67 13.44 -7.32
C ALA A 80 -8.23 13.31 -6.80
N GLU A 81 -7.82 12.10 -6.41
CA GLU A 81 -6.45 11.75 -6.01
C GLU A 81 -5.56 11.31 -7.19
N GLY A 82 -6.10 11.32 -8.42
CA GLY A 82 -5.39 10.93 -9.64
C GLY A 82 -5.42 9.43 -9.97
N VAL A 83 -6.34 8.68 -9.34
CA VAL A 83 -6.63 7.28 -9.71
C VAL A 83 -7.23 7.21 -11.12
N ARG A 84 -6.73 6.29 -11.94
CA ARG A 84 -7.25 5.99 -13.29
C ARG A 84 -7.96 4.65 -13.29
N ASP A 85 -8.77 4.38 -14.30
CA ASP A 85 -9.50 3.11 -14.40
C ASP A 85 -8.58 1.87 -14.41
N GLN A 86 -7.39 1.98 -14.98
CA GLN A 86 -6.39 0.90 -14.92
C GLN A 86 -5.93 0.60 -13.48
N ASN A 87 -5.88 1.63 -12.62
CA ASN A 87 -5.55 1.47 -11.21
C ASN A 87 -6.68 0.79 -10.44
N ILE A 88 -7.93 1.14 -10.75
CA ILE A 88 -9.13 0.50 -10.20
C ILE A 88 -9.13 -0.99 -10.57
N ARG A 89 -8.95 -1.32 -11.86
CA ARG A 89 -8.86 -2.72 -12.32
C ARG A 89 -7.71 -3.46 -11.65
N TRP A 90 -6.51 -2.87 -11.63
CA TRP A 90 -5.35 -3.53 -11.03
C TRP A 90 -5.59 -3.89 -9.56
N TRP A 91 -6.14 -2.97 -8.78
CA TRP A 91 -6.39 -3.22 -7.36
C TRP A 91 -7.56 -4.17 -7.13
N TRP A 92 -8.73 -3.86 -7.70
CA TRP A 92 -9.97 -4.57 -7.36
C TRP A 92 -10.13 -5.92 -8.06
N ASN A 93 -9.40 -6.20 -9.14
CA ASN A 93 -9.36 -7.54 -9.76
C ASN A 93 -8.35 -8.49 -9.08
N MET A 94 -7.47 -8.00 -8.21
CA MET A 94 -6.68 -8.88 -7.34
C MET A 94 -7.57 -9.56 -6.31
N HIS A 95 -7.25 -10.79 -5.92
CA HIS A 95 -7.96 -11.47 -4.86
C HIS A 95 -7.79 -10.71 -3.52
N ASP A 96 -8.83 -10.69 -2.68
CA ASP A 96 -8.83 -9.88 -1.44
C ASP A 96 -7.65 -10.20 -0.50
N LEU A 97 -7.36 -11.48 -0.29
CA LEU A 97 -6.18 -11.92 0.46
C LEU A 97 -4.86 -11.36 -0.09
N GLU A 98 -4.72 -11.17 -1.41
CA GLU A 98 -3.49 -10.58 -1.98
C GLU A 98 -3.36 -9.11 -1.59
N ARG A 99 -4.46 -8.35 -1.70
CA ARG A 99 -4.53 -6.94 -1.29
C ARG A 99 -4.21 -6.78 0.19
N ARG A 100 -4.84 -7.59 1.04
CA ARG A 100 -4.61 -7.55 2.50
C ARG A 100 -3.19 -7.94 2.86
N MET A 101 -2.63 -8.98 2.22
CA MET A 101 -1.21 -9.34 2.42
C MET A 101 -0.28 -8.19 2.04
N MET A 102 -0.55 -7.50 0.93
CA MET A 102 0.25 -6.36 0.49
C MET A 102 0.23 -5.24 1.56
N SER A 103 -0.95 -4.89 2.07
CA SER A 103 -1.09 -3.89 3.14
C SER A 103 -0.41 -4.32 4.45
N LYS A 104 -0.55 -5.60 4.86
CA LYS A 104 0.06 -6.10 6.09
C LYS A 104 1.59 -6.16 6.02
N VAL A 105 2.15 -6.52 4.88
CA VAL A 105 3.61 -6.48 4.68
C VAL A 105 4.12 -5.05 4.80
N ASP A 106 3.39 -4.09 4.25
CA ASP A 106 3.68 -2.66 4.37
C ASP A 106 3.66 -2.16 5.83
N GLU A 107 2.66 -2.59 6.61
CA GLU A 107 2.58 -2.33 8.06
C GLU A 107 3.82 -2.87 8.81
N VAL A 108 4.26 -4.10 8.49
CA VAL A 108 5.47 -4.67 9.09
C VAL A 108 6.71 -3.84 8.73
N PHE A 109 6.83 -3.36 7.49
CA PHE A 109 7.91 -2.45 7.10
C PHE A 109 7.86 -1.12 7.86
N ILE A 110 6.67 -0.53 8.04
CA ILE A 110 6.50 0.72 8.80
C ILE A 110 6.99 0.52 10.23
N TYR A 111 6.58 -0.59 10.84
CA TYR A 111 6.94 -0.91 12.21
C TYR A 111 8.44 -1.19 12.36
N ALA A 112 9.07 -1.86 11.39
CA ALA A 112 10.51 -2.05 11.37
C ALA A 112 11.28 -0.71 11.30
N LEU A 113 10.83 0.23 10.46
CA LEU A 113 11.41 1.57 10.41
C LEU A 113 11.22 2.34 11.71
N PHE A 114 10.03 2.25 12.31
CA PHE A 114 9.75 2.87 13.61
C PHE A 114 10.68 2.34 14.70
N LEU A 115 10.89 1.02 14.76
CA LEU A 115 11.83 0.41 15.69
C LEU A 115 13.27 0.86 15.44
N ARG A 116 13.71 0.95 14.18
CA ARG A 116 15.05 1.45 13.85
C ARG A 116 15.22 2.90 14.35
N PHE A 117 14.29 3.78 14.01
CA PHE A 117 14.33 5.18 14.39
C PHE A 117 14.33 5.38 15.91
N THR A 118 13.53 4.61 16.64
CA THR A 118 13.42 4.75 18.10
C THR A 118 14.54 4.06 18.87
N LYS A 119 14.97 2.86 18.45
CA LYS A 119 15.93 2.05 19.20
C LYS A 119 17.37 2.26 18.78
N GLU A 120 17.63 2.52 17.50
CA GLU A 120 18.98 2.66 16.97
C GLU A 120 19.37 4.12 16.82
N GLU A 121 18.44 4.97 16.35
CA GLU A 121 18.69 6.40 16.14
C GLU A 121 18.25 7.28 17.33
N GLY A 122 17.60 6.69 18.34
CA GLY A 122 17.24 7.38 19.59
C GLY A 122 16.13 8.42 19.46
N LEU A 123 15.38 8.43 18.36
CA LEU A 123 14.27 9.36 18.16
C LEU A 123 13.10 9.05 19.10
N SER A 124 12.36 10.08 19.50
CA SER A 124 11.06 9.89 20.16
C SER A 124 10.05 9.23 19.20
N ALA A 125 8.98 8.67 19.75
CA ALA A 125 7.91 8.08 18.95
C ALA A 125 7.27 9.11 17.98
N ALA A 126 7.18 10.38 18.37
CA ALA A 126 6.65 11.44 17.52
C ALA A 126 7.59 11.74 16.34
N GLU A 127 8.88 11.94 16.62
CA GLU A 127 9.91 12.18 15.61
C GLU A 127 10.06 11.00 14.64
N ALA A 128 10.02 9.77 15.15
CA ALA A 128 10.06 8.57 14.31
C ALA A 128 8.86 8.50 13.35
N ASN A 129 7.66 8.83 13.82
CA ASN A 129 6.47 8.88 12.97
C ASN A 129 6.55 9.99 11.91
N GLU A 130 7.04 11.17 12.28
CA GLU A 130 7.29 12.25 11.32
C GLU A 130 8.31 11.83 10.26
N ARG A 131 9.41 11.21 10.70
CA ARG A 131 10.47 10.71 9.81
C ARG A 131 9.94 9.65 8.84
N ILE A 132 9.11 8.73 9.30
CA ILE A 132 8.45 7.73 8.43
C ILE A 132 7.64 8.42 7.33
N ARG A 133 6.82 9.41 7.69
CA ARG A 133 6.00 10.17 6.72
C ARG A 133 6.83 10.94 5.70
N LYS A 134 8.09 11.25 6.01
CA LYS A 134 9.03 11.93 5.12
C LYS A 134 9.78 11.01 4.18
N VAL A 135 9.86 9.71 4.44
CA VAL A 135 10.71 8.78 3.67
C VAL A 135 9.93 7.74 2.87
N ARG A 136 8.62 7.60 3.08
CA ARG A 136 7.79 6.65 2.32
C ARG A 136 6.34 7.09 2.17
N PRO A 137 5.66 6.67 1.09
CA PRO A 137 4.23 6.88 0.96
C PRO A 137 3.45 6.04 1.97
N MET A 138 2.31 6.58 2.38
CA MET A 138 1.30 5.93 3.23
C MET A 138 0.02 5.77 2.42
N PHE A 139 -0.49 4.54 2.34
CA PHE A 139 -1.70 4.21 1.60
C PHE A 139 -2.87 3.89 2.55
N GLY A 140 -4.08 4.13 2.07
CA GLY A 140 -5.33 3.87 2.80
C GLY A 140 -6.46 4.77 2.33
N ASP A 141 -7.35 5.14 3.24
CA ASP A 141 -8.46 6.05 2.97
C ASP A 141 -7.97 7.53 2.89
N PRO A 142 -8.13 8.22 1.74
CA PRO A 142 -7.78 9.64 1.61
C PRO A 142 -8.65 10.57 2.46
N ALA A 143 -9.80 10.12 2.94
CA ALA A 143 -10.63 10.86 3.89
C ALA A 143 -10.09 10.77 5.33
N ASP A 144 -9.18 9.83 5.62
CA ASP A 144 -8.60 9.68 6.95
C ASP A 144 -7.71 10.88 7.32
N SER A 145 -8.14 11.63 8.33
CA SER A 145 -7.47 12.82 8.85
C SER A 145 -6.76 12.59 10.18
N ARG A 146 -6.75 11.34 10.70
CA ARG A 146 -6.09 11.01 11.98
C ARG A 146 -4.58 11.22 11.93
N TYR A 147 -3.97 11.02 10.75
CA TYR A 147 -2.52 10.97 10.58
C TYR A 147 -1.95 12.07 9.69
N GLY A 148 -2.77 12.95 9.14
CA GLY A 148 -2.33 14.02 8.23
C GLY A 148 -3.49 14.91 7.79
N ARG A 149 -3.15 16.08 7.24
CA ARG A 149 -4.12 17.03 6.70
C ARG A 149 -3.77 17.37 5.26
N GLY A 150 -4.76 17.79 4.47
CA GLY A 150 -4.53 18.21 3.08
C GLY A 150 -3.81 17.13 2.26
N ASN A 151 -2.63 17.48 1.74
CA ASN A 151 -1.79 16.61 0.90
C ASN A 151 -1.02 15.53 1.69
N ASP A 152 -1.03 15.58 3.02
CA ASP A 152 -0.34 14.59 3.87
C ASP A 152 -1.22 13.38 4.23
N ARG A 153 -2.51 13.42 3.85
CA ARG A 153 -3.45 12.30 4.05
C ARG A 153 -3.00 11.06 3.27
N PRO A 154 -3.46 9.85 3.63
CA PRO A 154 -3.14 8.64 2.89
C PRO A 154 -3.44 8.75 1.39
N LEU A 155 -2.66 8.05 0.57
CA LEU A 155 -2.96 7.85 -0.85
C LEU A 155 -3.93 6.67 -1.00
N PRO A 156 -4.84 6.67 -1.98
CA PRO A 156 -5.64 5.49 -2.28
C PRO A 156 -4.77 4.27 -2.58
N ASP A 157 -5.12 3.09 -2.05
CA ASP A 157 -4.42 1.84 -2.36
C ASP A 157 -4.38 1.51 -3.86
N GLU A 158 -5.36 1.97 -4.63
CA GLU A 158 -5.40 1.83 -6.08
C GLU A 158 -4.14 2.44 -6.76
N LEU A 159 -3.54 3.47 -6.17
CA LEU A 159 -2.32 4.10 -6.71
C LEU A 159 -1.05 3.31 -6.44
N ARG A 160 -1.09 2.31 -5.57
CA ARG A 160 0.10 1.65 -5.02
C ARG A 160 1.05 1.12 -6.09
N GLN A 161 0.55 0.42 -7.11
CA GLN A 161 1.38 -0.07 -8.21
C GLN A 161 2.09 1.08 -8.93
N ARG A 162 1.32 2.10 -9.34
CA ARG A 162 1.83 3.21 -10.15
C ARG A 162 2.87 4.02 -9.39
N VAL A 163 2.60 4.29 -8.12
CA VAL A 163 3.54 4.95 -7.19
C VAL A 163 4.79 4.11 -7.00
N ASN A 164 4.67 2.81 -6.71
CA ASN A 164 5.83 1.94 -6.51
C ASN A 164 6.70 1.81 -7.78
N THR A 165 6.09 1.73 -8.96
CA THR A 165 6.80 1.73 -10.24
C THR A 165 7.55 3.04 -10.46
N TYR A 166 6.90 4.18 -10.26
CA TYR A 166 7.56 5.50 -10.33
C TYR A 166 8.74 5.59 -9.36
N MET A 167 8.52 5.21 -8.11
CA MET A 167 9.51 5.27 -7.04
C MET A 167 10.72 4.39 -7.33
N THR A 168 10.50 3.16 -7.80
CA THR A 168 11.58 2.24 -8.16
C THR A 168 12.42 2.81 -9.30
N ARG A 169 11.77 3.32 -10.35
CA ARG A 169 12.45 3.94 -11.50
C ARG A 169 13.25 5.18 -11.07
N ARG A 170 12.63 6.07 -10.29
CA ARG A 170 13.26 7.32 -9.84
C ARG A 170 14.45 7.04 -8.91
N ALA A 171 14.33 6.08 -8.01
CA ALA A 171 15.44 5.67 -7.13
C ALA A 171 16.61 5.04 -7.89
N GLN A 172 16.35 4.36 -9.01
CA GLN A 172 17.40 3.81 -9.88
C GLN A 172 18.12 4.89 -10.71
N GLN A 173 17.38 5.91 -11.14
CA GLN A 173 17.90 6.96 -12.02
C GLN A 173 18.58 8.10 -11.26
N ASP A 174 17.98 8.55 -10.16
CA ASP A 174 18.39 9.74 -9.42
C ASP A 174 17.95 9.63 -7.94
N PRO A 175 18.62 8.77 -7.15
CA PRO A 175 18.26 8.54 -5.75
C PRO A 175 18.40 9.79 -4.88
N GLU A 176 19.44 10.60 -5.13
CA GLU A 176 19.67 11.83 -4.36
C GLU A 176 18.66 12.92 -4.74
N GLY A 177 18.30 13.05 -6.01
CA GLY A 177 17.23 13.96 -6.43
C GLY A 177 15.88 13.56 -5.85
N LEU A 178 15.53 12.27 -5.87
CA LEU A 178 14.33 11.76 -5.23
C LEU A 178 14.27 12.14 -3.74
N LYS A 179 15.37 11.94 -3.01
CA LYS A 179 15.45 12.30 -1.60
C LYS A 179 15.25 13.80 -1.39
N ARG A 180 15.96 14.65 -2.15
CA ARG A 180 15.83 16.12 -2.06
C ARG A 180 14.41 16.59 -2.36
N ASP A 181 13.80 16.07 -3.43
CA ASP A 181 12.45 16.45 -3.87
C ASP A 181 11.38 16.04 -2.84
N ALA A 182 11.54 14.86 -2.23
CA ALA A 182 10.66 14.38 -1.17
C ALA A 182 10.83 15.20 0.13
N GLU A 183 12.06 15.54 0.51
CA GLU A 183 12.37 16.35 1.71
C GLU A 183 11.81 17.78 1.61
N ALA A 184 11.76 18.34 0.39
CA ALA A 184 11.17 19.65 0.12
C ALA A 184 9.63 19.70 0.28
N CYS A 185 8.97 18.55 0.40
CA CYS A 185 7.51 18.45 0.60
C CYS A 185 7.17 18.21 2.08
N SER A 186 5.94 18.54 2.51
CA SER A 186 5.47 18.32 3.89
C SER A 186 5.50 16.84 4.29
N SER A 187 5.21 15.94 3.35
CA SER A 187 5.31 14.49 3.49
C SER A 187 5.63 13.84 2.14
N PHE A 188 5.96 12.56 2.17
CA PHE A 188 6.11 11.75 0.98
C PHE A 188 4.81 11.68 0.16
N ASN A 189 3.65 11.65 0.83
CA ASN A 189 2.35 11.69 0.15
C ASN A 189 2.13 13.01 -0.58
N ALA A 190 2.56 14.13 0.01
CA ALA A 190 2.51 15.43 -0.65
C ALA A 190 3.43 15.49 -1.87
N PHE A 191 4.62 14.90 -1.78
CA PHE A 191 5.52 14.71 -2.92
C PHE A 191 4.86 13.89 -4.03
N ILE A 192 4.29 12.72 -3.72
CA ILE A 192 3.62 11.89 -4.74
C ILE A 192 2.42 12.63 -5.38
N ARG A 193 1.61 13.35 -4.60
CA ARG A 193 0.52 14.17 -5.17
C ARG A 193 1.03 15.26 -6.10
N LYS A 194 2.17 15.90 -5.78
CA LYS A 194 2.83 16.87 -6.66
C LYS A 194 3.24 16.20 -7.97
N GLU A 195 3.87 15.02 -7.91
CA GLU A 195 4.32 14.26 -9.09
C GLU A 195 3.17 13.75 -9.96
N ILE A 196 2.04 13.36 -9.37
CA ILE A 196 0.81 13.00 -10.09
C ILE A 196 0.28 14.20 -10.86
N LYS A 197 0.21 15.39 -10.23
CA LYS A 197 -0.32 16.61 -10.85
C LYS A 197 0.47 17.05 -12.08
N VAL A 198 1.79 16.85 -12.08
CA VAL A 198 2.66 17.18 -13.22
C VAL A 198 2.78 16.03 -14.24
N GLY A 199 2.14 14.89 -13.99
CA GLY A 199 2.07 13.76 -14.92
C GLY A 199 3.25 12.79 -14.88
N ASN A 200 4.10 12.86 -13.86
CA ASN A 200 5.28 11.99 -13.73
C ASN A 200 4.93 10.58 -13.21
N VAL A 201 3.84 10.48 -12.43
CA VAL A 201 3.31 9.26 -11.81
C VAL A 201 2.06 8.77 -12.54
#